data_AF-M6RCY4-F1
#
_entry.id   AF-M6RCY4-F1
#
_cell.length_a   1.000
_cell.length_b   1.000
_cell.length_c   1.000
_cell.angle_alpha   90.00
_cell.angle_beta   90.00
_cell.angle_gamma   90.00
#
_symmetry.space_group_name_H-M   'P 1'
#
loop_
_entity.id
_entity.type
_entity.pdbx_description
1 polymer ?
#
loop_
_entity_poly.entity_id
_entity_poly.type
_entity_poly.pdbx_seq_one_letter_code
_entity_poly.pdbx_strand_id
1 'polypeptide(L)'
;MLNVIQKYRLNSLGLTNVNKNEIFEKISLIGLNQLGIAIGRIESLFGITNLNTLKILNITNLPRLSDLSEIQFLSKLEELSIQYCNQITNPEVILKLSSLRKLEIVGCKNIGLNSIREKINSMNLEKLSILGSS
;
A
#
# COMPACT_ATOMS: atom_id res chain seq x y z
N MET A 1 27.61 18.73 -26.64
CA MET A 1 28.26 17.42 -26.81
C MET A 1 28.13 16.71 -25.46
N LEU A 2 27.23 15.71 -25.39
CA LEU A 2 26.97 14.67 -24.36
C LEU A 2 27.30 15.02 -22.88
N ASN A 3 26.33 15.02 -21.96
CA ASN A 3 25.79 13.76 -21.43
C ASN A 3 24.29 13.80 -21.13
N VAL A 4 23.64 12.82 -21.73
CA VAL A 4 22.41 12.13 -21.34
C VAL A 4 22.25 12.06 -19.80
N ILE A 5 21.54 13.01 -19.20
CA ILE A 5 20.69 12.71 -18.03
C ILE A 5 19.27 12.58 -18.56
N GLN A 6 19.05 11.60 -19.43
CA GLN A 6 17.74 10.99 -19.43
C GLN A 6 17.51 10.45 -18.00
N LYS A 7 16.37 10.81 -17.38
CA LYS A 7 15.46 9.77 -16.89
C LYS A 7 15.94 8.92 -15.70
N TYR A 8 16.42 9.51 -14.61
CA TYR A 8 16.15 8.91 -13.30
C TYR A 8 14.70 9.26 -12.93
N ARG A 9 13.71 8.63 -13.60
CA ARG A 9 12.38 8.56 -12.98
C ARG A 9 12.61 7.85 -11.66
N LEU A 10 12.45 8.54 -10.55
CA LEU A 10 12.26 7.87 -9.26
C LEU A 10 11.06 6.96 -9.49
N ASN A 11 11.34 5.68 -9.72
CA ASN A 11 10.29 4.66 -9.86
C ASN A 11 9.87 4.16 -8.48
N SER A 12 10.69 4.41 -7.47
CA SER A 12 10.48 4.00 -6.08
C SER A 12 10.77 5.17 -5.17
N LEU A 13 9.91 5.39 -4.17
CA LEU A 13 10.09 6.40 -3.15
C LEU A 13 9.81 5.78 -1.78
N GLY A 14 10.72 5.98 -0.83
CA GLY A 14 10.51 5.67 0.58
C GLY A 14 10.23 6.96 1.35
N LEU A 15 9.15 6.99 2.11
CA LEU A 15 8.79 8.10 2.97
C LEU A 15 8.79 7.66 4.42
N THR A 16 9.35 8.51 5.28
CA THR A 16 9.24 8.35 6.73
C THR A 16 8.63 9.57 7.39
N ASN A 17 8.03 9.38 8.57
CA ASN A 17 7.38 10.44 9.36
C ASN A 17 6.22 11.13 8.59
N VAL A 18 5.42 10.35 7.87
CA VAL A 18 4.26 10.88 7.13
C VAL A 18 3.13 11.16 8.12
N ASN A 19 2.83 12.44 8.33
CA ASN A 19 1.83 12.91 9.30
C ASN A 19 0.63 13.62 8.65
N LYS A 20 0.65 13.82 7.33
CA LYS A 20 -0.41 14.46 6.55
C LYS A 20 -0.52 13.80 5.17
N ASN A 21 -1.75 13.71 4.67
CA ASN A 21 -2.06 13.06 3.38
C ASN A 21 -1.73 13.93 2.16
N GLU A 22 -1.55 15.25 2.34
CA GLU A 22 -1.11 16.19 1.29
C GLU A 22 0.18 15.75 0.55
N ILE A 23 0.96 14.84 1.15
CA ILE A 23 2.15 14.29 0.50
C ILE A 23 1.83 13.57 -0.81
N PHE A 24 0.67 12.90 -0.92
CA PHE A 24 0.32 12.13 -2.11
C PHE A 24 0.10 13.02 -3.32
N GLU A 25 -0.49 14.21 -3.13
CA GLU A 25 -0.60 15.22 -4.19
C GLU A 25 0.79 15.70 -4.63
N LYS A 26 1.69 15.97 -3.69
CA LYS A 26 3.05 16.47 -3.97
C LYS A 26 3.90 15.49 -4.77
N ILE A 27 3.70 14.19 -4.59
CA ILE A 27 4.49 13.14 -5.27
C ILE A 27 3.79 12.59 -6.54
N SER A 28 2.58 13.06 -6.85
CA SER A 28 1.76 12.55 -7.97
C SER A 28 2.40 12.72 -9.35
N LEU A 29 3.14 13.81 -9.56
CA LEU A 29 3.75 14.14 -10.86
C LEU A 29 4.99 13.30 -11.20
N ILE A 30 5.50 12.52 -10.24
CA ILE A 30 6.75 11.76 -10.39
C ILE A 30 6.51 10.48 -11.22
N GLY A 31 5.27 9.96 -11.24
CA GLY A 31 4.94 8.69 -11.91
C GLY A 31 5.61 7.49 -11.22
N LEU A 32 5.39 7.36 -9.92
CA LEU A 32 5.97 6.30 -9.08
C LEU A 32 5.37 4.93 -9.40
N ASN A 33 6.22 3.90 -9.46
CA ASN A 33 5.79 2.49 -9.53
C ASN A 33 5.82 1.82 -8.15
N GLN A 34 6.61 2.34 -7.21
CA GLN A 34 6.76 1.80 -5.88
C GLN A 34 6.75 2.92 -4.84
N LEU A 35 6.03 2.69 -3.75
CA LEU A 35 5.95 3.59 -2.61
C LEU A 35 6.10 2.79 -1.33
N GLY A 36 7.06 3.19 -0.50
CA GLY A 36 7.18 2.78 0.89
C GLY A 36 6.76 3.91 1.80
N ILE A 37 5.91 3.64 2.79
CA ILE A 37 5.54 4.58 3.84
C ILE A 37 5.82 3.90 5.17
N ALA A 38 6.77 4.45 5.94
CA ALA A 38 7.18 3.88 7.21
C ALA A 38 7.17 4.93 8.31
N ILE A 39 6.56 4.66 9.46
CA ILE A 39 6.51 5.58 10.60
C ILE A 39 5.71 6.86 10.27
N GLY A 40 4.66 7.13 11.04
CA GLY A 40 3.80 8.27 10.75
C GLY A 40 2.51 8.25 11.55
N ARG A 41 1.65 9.25 11.29
CA ARG A 41 0.40 9.46 12.04
C ARG A 41 -0.82 9.67 11.15
N ILE A 42 -0.71 9.41 9.85
CA ILE A 42 -1.87 9.43 8.94
C ILE A 42 -2.92 8.39 9.36
N GLU A 43 -4.19 8.75 9.22
CA GLU A 43 -5.34 7.91 9.57
C GLU A 43 -5.95 7.22 8.34
N SER A 44 -5.71 7.77 7.16
CA SER A 44 -6.12 7.23 5.86
C SER A 44 -5.06 7.45 4.81
N LEU A 45 -5.21 6.81 3.65
CA LEU A 45 -4.38 7.04 2.46
C LEU A 45 -5.03 8.04 1.48
N PHE A 46 -5.80 9.01 1.99
CA PHE A 46 -6.55 9.94 1.15
C PHE A 46 -5.66 10.65 0.12
N GLY A 47 -6.01 10.59 -1.16
CA GLY A 47 -5.23 11.17 -2.26
C GLY A 47 -4.17 10.24 -2.85
N ILE A 48 -3.99 9.01 -2.33
CA ILE A 48 -3.07 8.03 -2.90
C ILE A 48 -3.48 7.61 -4.32
N THR A 49 -4.75 7.76 -4.67
CA THR A 49 -5.30 7.50 -6.01
C THR A 49 -4.66 8.34 -7.11
N ASN A 50 -4.05 9.48 -6.76
CA ASN A 50 -3.28 10.30 -7.70
C ASN A 50 -2.02 9.56 -8.22
N LEU A 51 -1.58 8.51 -7.53
CA LEU A 51 -0.43 7.67 -7.92
C LEU A 51 -0.86 6.55 -8.88
N ASN A 52 -1.48 6.90 -10.00
CA ASN A 52 -2.12 5.96 -10.94
C ASN A 52 -1.16 4.97 -11.65
N THR A 53 0.15 5.13 -11.48
CA THR A 53 1.19 4.20 -11.97
C THR A 53 1.66 3.21 -10.91
N LEU A 54 1.21 3.34 -9.66
CA LEU A 54 1.73 2.57 -8.53
C LEU A 54 1.42 1.07 -8.67
N LYS A 55 2.48 0.27 -8.56
CA LYS A 55 2.46 -1.19 -8.63
C LYS A 55 2.78 -1.87 -7.31
N ILE A 56 3.60 -1.22 -6.49
CA ILE A 56 4.08 -1.77 -5.22
C ILE A 56 3.81 -0.76 -4.12
N LEU A 57 3.08 -1.17 -3.09
CA LEU A 57 2.81 -0.36 -1.91
C LEU A 57 3.25 -1.11 -0.66
N ASN A 58 4.22 -0.54 0.06
CA ASN A 58 4.69 -1.03 1.34
C ASN A 58 4.31 -0.04 2.43
N ILE A 59 3.57 -0.49 3.43
CA ILE A 59 3.12 0.32 4.56
C ILE A 59 3.66 -0.31 5.84
N THR A 60 4.33 0.47 6.68
CA THR A 60 4.98 -0.05 7.88
C THR A 60 4.80 0.90 9.06
N ASN A 61 4.35 0.35 10.19
CA ASN A 61 4.29 1.07 11.47
C ASN A 61 3.55 2.42 11.38
N LEU A 62 2.32 2.39 10.85
CA LEU A 62 1.38 3.51 10.90
C LEU A 62 0.31 3.22 11.95
N PRO A 63 0.56 3.53 13.24
CA PRO A 63 -0.29 3.10 14.34
C PRO A 63 -1.68 3.77 14.38
N ARG A 64 -1.93 4.75 13.51
CA ARG A 64 -3.22 5.44 13.37
C ARG A 64 -3.95 5.13 12.08
N LEU A 65 -3.29 4.47 11.13
CA LEU A 65 -3.90 4.15 9.85
C LEU A 65 -5.03 3.15 10.08
N SER A 66 -6.26 3.57 9.78
CA SER A 66 -7.47 2.77 9.94
C SER A 66 -8.22 2.59 8.63
N ASP A 67 -8.07 3.52 7.68
CA ASP A 67 -8.78 3.49 6.41
C ASP A 67 -7.83 3.28 5.22
N LEU A 68 -8.00 2.14 4.56
CA LEU A 68 -7.32 1.77 3.33
C LEU A 68 -8.18 1.96 2.08
N SER A 69 -9.43 2.41 2.19
CA SER A 69 -10.46 2.27 1.12
C SER A 69 -10.01 2.78 -0.24
N GLU A 70 -9.19 3.83 -0.30
CA GLU A 70 -8.70 4.39 -1.56
C GLU A 70 -7.78 3.47 -2.37
N ILE A 71 -7.08 2.52 -1.74
CA ILE A 71 -6.18 1.63 -2.49
C ILE A 71 -6.94 0.74 -3.48
N GLN A 72 -8.25 0.55 -3.28
CA GLN A 72 -9.11 -0.20 -4.20
C GLN A 72 -9.15 0.43 -5.61
N PHE A 73 -8.82 1.71 -5.75
CA PHE A 73 -8.80 2.42 -7.03
C PHE A 73 -7.43 2.37 -7.72
N LEU A 74 -6.41 1.79 -7.09
CA LEU A 74 -5.09 1.60 -7.69
C LEU A 74 -5.10 0.38 -8.62
N SER A 75 -5.64 0.57 -9.83
CA SER A 75 -5.85 -0.51 -10.81
C SER A 75 -4.58 -1.25 -11.26
N LYS A 76 -3.39 -0.69 -11.00
CA LYS A 76 -2.09 -1.30 -11.32
C LYS A 76 -1.37 -1.89 -10.11
N LEU A 77 -1.97 -1.88 -8.92
CA LEU A 77 -1.32 -2.38 -7.71
C LEU A 77 -1.18 -3.91 -7.77
N GLU A 78 0.05 -4.38 -7.93
CA GLU A 78 0.42 -5.79 -8.06
C GLU A 78 0.92 -6.36 -6.73
N GLU A 79 1.53 -5.54 -5.88
CA GLU A 79 2.12 -5.96 -4.60
C GLU A 79 1.71 -5.03 -3.46
N LEU A 80 1.21 -5.63 -2.37
CA LEU A 80 0.82 -4.93 -1.15
C LEU A 80 1.49 -5.60 0.06
N SER A 81 2.28 -4.83 0.80
CA SER A 81 2.79 -5.23 2.12
C SER A 81 2.29 -4.27 3.19
N ILE A 82 1.65 -4.79 4.24
CA ILE A 82 1.17 -4.01 5.39
C ILE A 82 1.75 -4.62 6.65
N GLN A 83 2.55 -3.84 7.37
CA GLN A 83 3.28 -4.31 8.54
C GLN A 83 3.01 -3.41 9.75
N TYR A 84 2.69 -4.03 10.90
CA TYR A 84 2.55 -3.37 12.19
C TYR A 84 1.55 -2.20 12.20
N CYS A 85 0.47 -2.30 11.42
CA CYS A 85 -0.59 -1.30 11.35
C CYS A 85 -1.85 -1.82 12.07
N ASN A 86 -1.97 -1.49 13.36
CA ASN A 86 -2.94 -2.12 14.26
C ASN A 86 -4.32 -1.44 14.31
N GLN A 87 -4.57 -0.36 13.58
CA GLN A 87 -5.87 0.33 13.58
C GLN A 87 -6.72 0.03 12.33
N ILE A 88 -6.17 -0.71 11.38
CA ILE A 88 -6.90 -1.17 10.19
C ILE A 88 -7.90 -2.23 10.65
N THR A 89 -9.16 -2.10 10.23
CA THR A 89 -10.26 -3.01 10.60
C THR A 89 -11.14 -3.42 9.42
N ASN A 90 -10.84 -2.94 8.20
CA ASN A 90 -11.64 -3.14 6.99
C ASN A 90 -10.89 -3.98 5.93
N PRO A 91 -10.68 -5.29 6.16
CA PRO A 91 -9.84 -6.13 5.31
C PRO A 91 -10.46 -6.38 3.92
N GLU A 92 -11.78 -6.22 3.78
CA GLU A 92 -12.54 -6.40 2.53
C GLU A 92 -12.02 -5.55 1.36
N VAL A 93 -11.29 -4.46 1.64
CA VAL A 93 -10.61 -3.66 0.61
C VAL A 93 -9.63 -4.49 -0.23
N ILE A 94 -8.98 -5.50 0.38
CA ILE A 94 -8.00 -6.36 -0.27
C ILE A 94 -8.64 -7.14 -1.42
N LEU A 95 -9.88 -7.58 -1.24
CA LEU A 95 -10.61 -8.37 -2.23
C LEU A 95 -10.99 -7.56 -3.48
N LYS A 96 -10.87 -6.23 -3.41
CA LYS A 96 -11.17 -5.33 -4.53
C LYS A 96 -9.94 -5.01 -5.39
N LEU A 97 -8.75 -5.49 -5.00
CA LEU A 97 -7.51 -5.22 -5.71
C LEU A 97 -7.34 -6.19 -6.88
N SER A 98 -7.93 -5.82 -8.02
CA SER A 98 -8.04 -6.69 -9.20
C SER A 98 -6.71 -7.12 -9.83
N SER A 99 -5.64 -6.34 -9.65
CA SER A 99 -4.31 -6.63 -10.19
C SER A 99 -3.36 -7.27 -9.16
N LEU A 100 -3.82 -7.49 -7.92
CA LEU A 100 -2.96 -7.94 -6.84
C LEU A 100 -2.48 -9.37 -7.09
N ARG A 101 -1.15 -9.55 -7.03
CA ARG A 101 -0.47 -10.84 -7.20
C ARG A 101 0.29 -11.24 -5.95
N LYS A 102 0.74 -10.28 -5.14
CA LYS A 102 1.48 -10.56 -3.90
C LYS A 102 0.88 -9.78 -2.73
N LEU A 103 0.52 -10.51 -1.69
CA LEU A 103 0.02 -9.95 -0.44
C LEU A 103 0.88 -10.41 0.73
N GLU A 104 1.34 -9.44 1.51
CA GLU A 104 2.00 -9.68 2.78
C GLU A 104 1.37 -8.85 3.89
N ILE A 105 0.98 -9.49 4.99
CA ILE A 105 0.43 -8.82 6.16
C ILE A 105 1.12 -9.35 7.42
N VAL A 106 1.85 -8.47 8.11
CA VAL A 106 2.68 -8.85 9.26
C VAL A 106 2.33 -8.01 10.49
N GLY A 107 1.98 -8.67 11.59
CA GLY A 107 1.82 -7.99 12.88
C GLY A 107 0.65 -6.99 12.92
N CYS A 108 -0.35 -7.12 12.04
CA CYS A 108 -1.55 -6.29 12.03
C CYS A 108 -2.64 -7.02 12.84
N LYS A 109 -2.82 -6.67 14.11
CA LYS A 109 -3.61 -7.49 15.05
C LYS A 109 -5.12 -7.32 14.97
N ASN A 110 -5.61 -6.21 14.41
CA ASN A 110 -7.03 -5.88 14.40
C ASN A 110 -7.64 -5.88 12.99
N ILE A 111 -6.89 -6.34 11.99
CA ILE A 111 -7.29 -6.25 10.59
C ILE A 111 -8.47 -7.16 10.28
N GLY A 112 -8.73 -8.20 11.08
CA GLY A 112 -9.91 -9.06 10.95
C GLY A 112 -9.83 -9.98 9.73
N LEU A 113 -8.63 -10.40 9.30
CA LEU A 113 -8.44 -11.23 8.10
C LEU A 113 -9.19 -12.55 8.14
N ASN A 114 -9.54 -13.04 9.34
CA ASN A 114 -10.34 -14.24 9.51
C ASN A 114 -11.70 -14.15 8.82
N SER A 115 -12.32 -12.96 8.73
CA SER A 115 -13.62 -12.78 8.08
C SER A 115 -13.58 -12.95 6.55
N ILE A 116 -12.39 -12.78 5.94
CA ILE A 116 -12.20 -12.87 4.49
C ILE A 116 -11.22 -13.97 4.07
N ARG A 117 -10.82 -14.85 4.99
CA ARG A 117 -9.76 -15.86 4.79
C ARG A 117 -10.03 -16.74 3.57
N GLU A 118 -11.25 -17.28 3.44
CA GLU A 118 -11.63 -18.14 2.31
C GLU A 118 -11.56 -17.38 0.98
N LYS A 119 -12.06 -16.14 0.96
CA LYS A 119 -12.03 -15.29 -0.24
C LYS A 119 -10.59 -14.95 -0.65
N ILE A 120 -9.73 -14.57 0.30
CA ILE A 120 -8.29 -14.34 0.04
C ILE A 120 -7.64 -15.59 -0.54
N ASN A 121 -7.89 -16.76 0.04
CA ASN A 121 -7.29 -18.01 -0.45
C ASN A 121 -7.77 -18.39 -1.86
N SER A 122 -8.96 -17.92 -2.28
CA SER A 122 -9.48 -18.12 -3.64
C SER A 122 -8.93 -17.13 -4.67
N MET A 123 -8.24 -16.06 -4.23
CA MET A 123 -7.58 -15.11 -5.13
C MET A 123 -6.40 -15.79 -5.84
N ASN A 124 -6.15 -15.41 -7.10
CA ASN A 124 -5.03 -15.91 -7.89
C ASN A 124 -3.71 -15.20 -7.52
N LEU A 125 -3.29 -15.30 -6.25
CA LEU A 125 -2.05 -14.73 -5.75
C LEU A 125 -0.87 -15.66 -6.02
N GLU A 126 0.25 -15.08 -6.45
CA GLU A 126 1.55 -15.76 -6.56
C GLU A 126 2.22 -15.93 -5.20
N LYS A 127 1.95 -15.00 -4.28
CA LYS A 127 2.48 -15.03 -2.92
C LYS A 127 1.45 -14.50 -1.94
N LEU A 128 1.18 -15.30 -0.92
CA LEU A 128 0.39 -14.91 0.24
C LEU A 128 1.20 -15.20 1.50
N SER A 129 1.44 -14.17 2.31
CA SER A 129 2.12 -14.28 3.61
C SER A 129 1.32 -13.53 4.67
N ILE A 130 0.85 -14.24 5.69
CA ILE A 130 0.13 -13.65 6.83
C ILE A 130 0.81 -14.15 8.10
N LEU A 131 1.45 -13.26 8.85
CA LEU A 131 2.23 -13.60 10.05
C LEU A 131 1.84 -12.70 11.21
N GLY A 132 1.46 -13.30 12.35
CA GLY A 132 1.14 -12.54 13.58
C GLY A 132 0.01 -11.51 13.41
N SER A 133 -0.91 -11.77 12.48
CA SER A 133 -2.05 -10.89 12.15
C SER A 133 -3.36 -11.63 12.38
N SER A 134 -4.39 -10.93 12.86
CA SER A 134 -5.72 -11.48 13.18
C SER A 134 -6.85 -10.63 12.66
#